data_AF-A0A2U1S766-F1
#
_entry.id   AF-A0A2U1S766-F1
#
_cell.length_a   1.000
_cell.length_b   1.000
_cell.length_c   1.000
_cell.angle_alpha   90.00
_cell.angle_beta   90.00
_cell.angle_gamma   90.00
#
_symmetry.space_group_name_H-M   'P 1'
#
loop_
_entity.id
_entity.type
_entity.pdbx_description
1 polymer ?
#
loop_
_entity_poly.entity_id
_entity_poly.type
_entity_poly.pdbx_seq_one_letter_code
_entity_poly.pdbx_strand_id
1 'polypeptide(L)'
;MDPVTLGVVALMGAVATIGGAAEDLESDIGSQSNPNSQVQLAPQMGHLHRMINKAASGEPVAYGVWCGIAGAIAFILMEFSVFPIIAIAMGACVAALVHGIYTVTAHMGRIVGQSQFEQPLFMDVLTQSLGPIVGHGFITTFCLVGVSYLMIIPINGTALHVFPLPMLAVLWGITLGAIGSSTGDVHYGAESEYQKFDFGGGTPVAIQGDIVTKAPVGAKNSMDVVNFCAKFGGPLTGLCFGLVVFFSFWNTVVFGIYGGIVVGIIIVILLIILNDRLEVFARNAYGPYEEE
;
A
#
# COMPACT_ATOMS: atom_id res chain seq x y z
N MET A 1 4.03 33.20 -6.89
CA MET A 1 3.43 31.91 -6.52
C MET A 1 1.98 31.94 -6.94
N ASP A 2 1.53 30.96 -7.71
CA ASP A 2 0.11 30.78 -8.01
C ASP A 2 -0.55 30.01 -6.84
N PRO A 3 -1.38 30.67 -6.01
CA PRO A 3 -2.01 30.03 -4.86
C PRO A 3 -2.90 28.84 -5.25
N VAL A 4 -3.44 28.85 -6.48
CA VAL A 4 -4.31 27.79 -6.98
C VAL A 4 -3.51 26.51 -7.23
N THR A 5 -2.39 26.59 -7.92
CA THR A 5 -1.48 25.44 -8.13
C THR A 5 -0.99 24.86 -6.81
N LEU A 6 -0.63 25.69 -5.83
CA LEU A 6 -0.21 25.22 -4.52
C LEU A 6 -1.36 24.51 -3.76
N GLY A 7 -2.58 25.03 -3.89
CA GLY A 7 -3.78 24.39 -3.36
C GLY A 7 -4.05 23.01 -3.97
N VAL A 8 -3.83 22.86 -5.28
CA VAL A 8 -3.94 21.56 -5.96
C VAL A 8 -2.86 20.59 -5.48
N VAL A 9 -1.61 21.03 -5.33
CA VAL A 9 -0.54 20.19 -4.79
C VAL A 9 -0.85 19.73 -3.35
N ALA A 10 -1.39 20.62 -2.51
CA ALA A 10 -1.83 20.26 -1.17
C ALA A 10 -2.97 19.24 -1.19
N LEU A 11 -3.94 19.40 -2.10
CA LEU A 11 -5.02 18.44 -2.30
C LEU A 11 -4.49 17.08 -2.78
N MET A 12 -3.53 17.06 -3.70
CA MET A 12 -2.89 15.83 -4.16
C MET A 12 -2.22 15.08 -3.01
N GLY A 13 -1.49 15.79 -2.15
CA GLY A 13 -0.89 15.21 -0.94
C GLY A 13 -1.94 14.61 -0.01
N ALA A 14 -3.04 15.33 0.26
CA ALA A 14 -4.11 14.86 1.13
C ALA A 14 -4.85 13.62 0.57
N VAL A 15 -5.16 13.62 -0.74
CA VAL A 15 -5.79 12.48 -1.42
C VAL A 15 -4.84 11.28 -1.45
N ALA A 16 -3.54 11.51 -1.69
CA ALA A 16 -2.53 10.48 -1.60
C ALA A 16 -2.43 9.89 -0.18
N THR A 17 -2.56 10.70 0.88
CA THR A 17 -2.58 10.19 2.26
C THR A 17 -3.72 9.22 2.50
N ILE A 18 -4.92 9.53 2.01
CA ILE A 18 -6.07 8.62 2.12
C ILE A 18 -5.82 7.35 1.31
N GLY A 19 -5.31 7.49 0.09
CA GLY A 19 -5.00 6.36 -0.78
C GLY A 19 -3.97 5.41 -0.17
N GLY A 20 -2.89 5.94 0.43
CA GLY A 20 -1.86 5.12 1.06
C GLY A 20 -2.29 4.47 2.36
N ALA A 21 -3.12 5.15 3.16
CA ALA A 21 -3.70 4.52 4.33
C ALA A 21 -4.67 3.39 3.95
N ALA A 22 -5.46 3.57 2.89
CA ALA A 22 -6.35 2.51 2.43
C ALA A 22 -5.59 1.32 1.85
N GLU A 23 -4.47 1.56 1.17
CA GLU A 23 -3.64 0.51 0.58
C GLU A 23 -3.03 -0.43 1.62
N ASP A 24 -2.40 0.12 2.64
CA ASP A 24 -1.83 -0.63 3.77
C ASP A 24 -2.89 -1.55 4.40
N LEU A 25 -4.06 -0.98 4.73
CA LEU A 25 -5.14 -1.76 5.36
C LEU A 25 -5.68 -2.86 4.44
N GLU A 26 -5.75 -2.60 3.14
CA GLU A 26 -6.13 -3.61 2.16
C GLU A 26 -5.10 -4.75 2.13
N SER A 27 -3.82 -4.40 2.11
CA SER A 27 -2.71 -5.34 2.08
C SER A 27 -2.65 -6.19 3.34
N ASP A 28 -2.79 -5.59 4.51
CA ASP A 28 -2.87 -6.26 5.81
C ASP A 28 -3.98 -7.28 5.86
N ILE A 29 -5.17 -6.93 5.35
CA ILE A 29 -6.26 -7.90 5.26
C ILE A 29 -5.83 -9.01 4.31
N GLY A 30 -5.34 -8.69 3.13
CA GLY A 30 -5.02 -9.68 2.10
C GLY A 30 -3.76 -10.50 2.34
N SER A 31 -3.00 -10.21 3.39
CA SER A 31 -1.63 -10.68 3.59
C SER A 31 -0.77 -10.50 2.34
N GLN A 32 -0.85 -9.28 1.80
CA GLN A 32 -0.12 -8.69 0.66
C GLN A 32 1.42 -8.63 0.83
N SER A 33 1.76 -7.89 1.88
CA SER A 33 3.06 -7.26 2.09
C SER A 33 4.16 -8.19 2.60
N ASN A 34 5.38 -7.70 2.68
CA ASN A 34 6.38 -8.33 3.53
C ASN A 34 6.26 -7.76 4.96
N PRO A 35 6.15 -8.57 6.03
CA PRO A 35 6.19 -10.04 6.08
C PRO A 35 4.82 -10.71 6.09
N ASN A 36 3.71 -9.98 5.96
CA ASN A 36 2.37 -10.55 6.00
C ASN A 36 2.15 -11.69 4.98
N SER A 37 2.77 -11.62 3.81
CA SER A 37 2.75 -12.65 2.77
C SER A 37 3.38 -13.98 3.20
N GLN A 38 4.25 -13.95 4.21
CA GLN A 38 4.93 -15.13 4.75
C GLN A 38 3.99 -16.08 5.50
N VAL A 39 2.74 -15.68 5.76
CA VAL A 39 1.67 -16.60 6.18
C VAL A 39 1.48 -17.75 5.18
N GLN A 40 1.92 -17.61 3.92
CA GLN A 40 1.95 -18.70 2.94
C GLN A 40 2.84 -19.88 3.34
N LEU A 41 3.85 -19.64 4.17
CA LEU A 41 4.79 -20.65 4.63
C LEU A 41 4.32 -21.30 5.93
N ALA A 42 3.35 -20.70 6.63
CA ALA A 42 2.90 -21.17 7.93
C ALA A 42 2.47 -22.64 7.96
N PRO A 43 1.71 -23.16 6.97
CA PRO A 43 1.38 -24.59 6.94
C PRO A 43 2.61 -25.51 6.82
N GLN A 44 3.68 -25.06 6.14
CA GLN A 44 4.93 -25.80 6.00
C GLN A 44 5.68 -25.91 7.34
N MET A 45 5.49 -24.91 8.19
CA MET A 45 6.01 -24.85 9.56
C MET A 45 5.08 -25.54 10.58
N GLY A 46 3.99 -26.17 10.13
CA GLY A 46 3.02 -26.84 11.01
C GLY A 46 2.00 -25.90 11.66
N HIS A 47 1.90 -24.65 11.20
CA HIS A 47 0.96 -23.64 11.69
C HIS A 47 -0.24 -23.51 10.76
N LEU A 48 -1.30 -24.29 11.06
CA LEU A 48 -2.60 -24.08 10.45
C LEU A 48 -3.19 -22.74 10.89
N HIS A 49 -3.61 -21.91 9.94
CA HIS A 49 -3.97 -20.52 10.20
C HIS A 49 -5.29 -20.10 9.55
N ARG A 50 -5.89 -19.00 10.04
CA ARG A 50 -7.14 -18.41 9.53
C ARG A 50 -6.90 -17.04 8.88
N MET A 51 -5.77 -16.90 8.18
CA MET A 51 -5.45 -15.67 7.47
C MET A 51 -5.75 -15.85 5.99
N ILE A 52 -6.35 -14.83 5.38
CA ILE A 52 -6.49 -14.79 3.92
C ILE A 52 -5.12 -14.48 3.32
N ASN A 53 -4.87 -14.97 2.11
CA ASN A 53 -3.59 -14.73 1.46
C ASN A 53 -3.74 -14.61 -0.06
N LYS A 54 -3.55 -13.39 -0.56
CA LYS A 54 -3.64 -13.05 -1.99
C LYS A 54 -2.31 -12.68 -2.65
N ALA A 55 -1.19 -12.70 -1.92
CA ALA A 55 0.14 -12.30 -2.39
C ALA A 55 0.77 -13.10 -3.56
N ALA A 56 0.11 -13.32 -4.70
CA ALA A 56 0.78 -13.91 -5.87
C ALA A 56 1.68 -12.88 -6.59
N SER A 57 1.24 -11.62 -6.56
CA SER A 57 1.90 -10.35 -6.89
C SER A 57 2.74 -9.71 -5.79
N GLY A 58 3.92 -9.13 -6.03
CA GLY A 58 4.39 -8.05 -5.15
C GLY A 58 3.42 -6.86 -5.22
N GLU A 59 3.18 -6.17 -4.10
CA GLU A 59 2.28 -5.01 -4.00
C GLU A 59 2.50 -3.96 -5.10
N PRO A 60 3.74 -3.56 -5.45
CA PRO A 60 3.95 -2.55 -6.47
C PRO A 60 3.34 -2.95 -7.82
N VAL A 61 3.50 -4.21 -8.21
CA VAL A 61 3.00 -4.70 -9.50
C VAL A 61 1.49 -4.81 -9.47
N ALA A 62 0.91 -5.33 -8.39
CA ALA A 62 -0.53 -5.48 -8.25
C ALA A 62 -1.25 -4.12 -8.30
N TYR A 63 -0.80 -3.14 -7.50
CA TYR A 63 -1.38 -1.80 -7.49
C TYR A 63 -1.12 -1.02 -8.77
N GLY A 64 0.04 -1.21 -9.42
CA GLY A 64 0.29 -0.69 -10.76
C GLY A 64 -0.77 -1.16 -11.76
N VAL A 65 -1.11 -2.45 -11.76
CA VAL A 65 -2.12 -3.03 -12.65
C VAL A 65 -3.53 -2.53 -12.31
N TRP A 66 -3.94 -2.57 -11.03
CA TRP A 66 -5.27 -2.13 -10.63
C TRP A 66 -5.51 -0.64 -10.90
N CYS A 67 -4.52 0.21 -10.59
CA CYS A 67 -4.60 1.64 -10.91
C CYS A 67 -4.55 1.88 -12.43
N GLY A 68 -3.79 1.08 -13.18
CA GLY A 68 -3.79 1.12 -14.64
C GLY A 68 -5.15 0.79 -15.27
N ILE A 69 -5.84 -0.24 -14.76
CA ILE A 69 -7.20 -0.59 -15.18
C ILE A 69 -8.17 0.56 -14.87
N ALA A 70 -8.14 1.07 -13.64
CA ALA A 70 -9.00 2.17 -13.22
C ALA A 70 -8.74 3.44 -14.07
N GLY A 71 -7.48 3.77 -14.30
CA GLY A 71 -7.06 4.90 -15.10
C GLY A 71 -7.45 4.76 -16.58
N ALA A 72 -7.28 3.59 -17.18
CA ALA A 72 -7.68 3.33 -18.56
C ALA A 72 -9.19 3.51 -18.77
N ILE A 73 -10.00 2.98 -17.86
CA ILE A 73 -11.46 3.09 -17.93
C ILE A 73 -11.89 4.54 -17.71
N ALA A 74 -11.33 5.20 -16.70
CA ALA A 74 -11.62 6.61 -16.42
C ALA A 74 -11.27 7.49 -17.63
N PHE A 75 -10.12 7.26 -18.26
CA PHE A 75 -9.69 7.98 -19.46
C PHE A 75 -10.69 7.82 -20.62
N ILE A 76 -11.10 6.58 -20.93
CA ILE A 76 -12.08 6.30 -21.99
C ILE A 76 -13.44 6.97 -21.69
N LEU A 77 -13.90 6.93 -20.44
CA LEU A 77 -15.16 7.56 -20.05
C LEU A 77 -15.11 9.08 -20.15
N MET A 78 -13.97 9.69 -19.84
CA MET A 78 -13.77 11.13 -20.01
C MET A 78 -13.79 11.54 -21.50
N GLU A 79 -13.24 10.73 -22.40
CA GLU A 79 -13.35 10.93 -23.86
C GLU A 79 -14.81 10.88 -24.34
N PHE A 80 -15.66 10.08 -23.69
CA PHE A 80 -17.12 10.09 -23.90
C PHE A 80 -17.86 11.23 -23.18
N SER A 81 -17.14 12.27 -22.74
CA SER A 81 -17.71 13.45 -22.06
C SER A 81 -18.40 13.14 -20.71
N VAL A 82 -18.06 12.03 -20.07
CA VAL A 82 -18.49 11.77 -18.68
C VAL A 82 -17.71 12.67 -17.73
N PHE A 83 -18.40 13.22 -16.71
CA PHE A 83 -17.75 14.07 -15.71
C PHE A 83 -16.58 13.33 -15.03
N PRO A 84 -15.40 13.98 -14.87
CA PRO A 84 -14.19 13.32 -14.39
C PRO A 84 -14.36 12.56 -13.07
N ILE A 85 -15.05 13.14 -12.09
CA ILE A 85 -15.27 12.48 -10.78
C ILE A 85 -16.08 11.18 -10.91
N ILE A 86 -17.06 11.15 -11.83
CA ILE A 86 -17.88 9.97 -12.10
C ILE A 86 -17.05 8.94 -12.87
N ALA A 87 -16.28 9.38 -13.87
CA ALA A 87 -15.40 8.51 -14.64
C ALA A 87 -14.36 7.82 -13.75
N ILE A 88 -13.76 8.55 -12.80
CA ILE A 88 -12.80 8.01 -11.83
C ILE A 88 -13.49 7.00 -10.91
N ALA A 89 -14.67 7.32 -10.37
CA ALA A 89 -15.43 6.40 -9.53
C ALA A 89 -15.81 5.11 -10.27
N MET A 90 -16.23 5.21 -11.54
CA MET A 90 -16.53 4.05 -12.37
C MET A 90 -15.29 3.21 -12.67
N GLY A 91 -14.15 3.84 -12.99
CA GLY A 91 -12.87 3.16 -13.19
C GLY A 91 -12.42 2.41 -11.93
N ALA A 92 -12.47 3.07 -10.77
CA ALA A 92 -12.14 2.47 -9.48
C ALA A 92 -13.08 1.31 -9.13
N CYS A 93 -14.37 1.41 -9.45
CA CYS A 93 -15.33 0.32 -9.26
C CYS A 93 -14.95 -0.93 -10.06
N VAL A 94 -14.59 -0.77 -11.34
CA VAL A 94 -14.16 -1.90 -12.16
C VAL A 94 -12.85 -2.51 -11.64
N ALA A 95 -11.87 -1.69 -11.25
CA ALA A 95 -10.64 -2.18 -10.65
C ALA A 95 -10.89 -2.95 -9.34
N ALA A 96 -11.79 -2.47 -8.48
CA ALA A 96 -12.18 -3.14 -7.24
C ALA A 96 -12.84 -4.50 -7.48
N LEU A 97 -13.65 -4.64 -8.54
CA LEU A 97 -14.21 -5.94 -8.94
C LEU A 97 -13.13 -6.92 -9.41
N VAL A 98 -12.19 -6.45 -10.22
CA VAL A 98 -11.04 -7.26 -10.67
C VAL A 98 -10.20 -7.72 -9.48
N HIS A 99 -9.96 -6.82 -8.54
CA HIS A 99 -9.23 -7.09 -7.30
C HIS A 99 -9.95 -8.12 -6.42
N GLY A 100 -11.28 -8.02 -6.29
CA GLY A 100 -12.08 -9.03 -5.59
C GLY A 100 -11.96 -10.43 -6.21
N ILE A 101 -12.06 -10.53 -7.54
CA ILE A 101 -11.89 -11.79 -8.28
C ILE A 101 -10.48 -12.35 -8.07
N TYR A 102 -9.46 -11.50 -8.19
CA TYR A 102 -8.06 -11.87 -7.96
C TYR A 102 -7.84 -12.41 -6.54
N THR A 103 -8.41 -11.76 -5.53
CA THR A 103 -8.30 -12.17 -4.12
C THR A 103 -8.86 -13.58 -3.91
N VAL A 104 -10.08 -13.84 -4.39
CA VAL A 104 -10.72 -15.15 -4.25
C VAL A 104 -9.91 -16.23 -4.95
N THR A 105 -9.53 -15.98 -6.20
CA THR A 105 -8.78 -16.95 -7.02
C THR A 105 -7.39 -17.23 -6.46
N ALA A 106 -6.66 -16.20 -6.03
CA ALA A 106 -5.33 -16.35 -5.44
C ALA A 106 -5.38 -17.11 -4.10
N HIS A 107 -6.32 -16.76 -3.21
CA HIS A 107 -6.43 -17.42 -1.92
C HIS A 107 -6.84 -18.89 -2.07
N MET A 108 -7.90 -19.19 -2.83
CA MET A 108 -8.33 -20.56 -3.04
C MET A 108 -7.26 -21.39 -3.76
N GLY A 109 -6.58 -20.81 -4.75
CA GLY A 109 -5.46 -21.46 -5.44
C GLY A 109 -4.31 -21.80 -4.51
N ARG A 110 -3.98 -20.92 -3.55
CA ARG A 110 -2.98 -21.19 -2.52
C ARG A 110 -3.36 -22.32 -1.58
N ILE A 111 -4.59 -22.34 -1.08
CA ILE A 111 -5.06 -23.40 -0.18
C ILE A 111 -4.99 -24.77 -0.88
N VAL A 112 -5.31 -24.83 -2.18
CA VAL A 112 -5.11 -26.05 -2.97
C VAL A 112 -3.64 -26.47 -3.00
N GLY A 113 -2.71 -25.53 -3.20
CA GLY A 113 -1.27 -25.78 -3.13
C GLY A 113 -0.79 -26.24 -1.75
N GLN A 114 -1.44 -25.78 -0.68
CA GLN A 114 -1.13 -26.14 0.71
C GLN A 114 -1.88 -27.39 1.20
N SER A 115 -2.64 -28.07 0.34
CA SER A 115 -3.40 -29.28 0.69
C SER A 115 -2.52 -30.42 1.25
N GLN A 116 -1.24 -30.47 0.86
CA GLN A 116 -0.26 -31.41 1.41
C GLN A 116 0.02 -31.20 2.90
N PHE A 117 -0.20 -29.99 3.40
CA PHE A 117 -0.02 -29.61 4.80
C PHE A 117 -1.34 -29.58 5.57
N GLU A 118 -2.41 -30.16 5.00
CA GLU A 118 -3.75 -30.24 5.61
C GLU A 118 -4.36 -28.87 5.93
N GLN A 119 -3.91 -27.79 5.29
CA GLN A 119 -4.47 -26.44 5.46
C GLN A 119 -5.92 -26.41 4.96
N PRO A 120 -6.91 -26.18 5.86
CA PRO A 120 -8.30 -26.17 5.45
C PRO A 120 -8.68 -24.81 4.83
N LEU A 121 -9.66 -24.84 3.93
CA LEU A 121 -10.30 -23.63 3.41
C LEU A 121 -11.37 -23.14 4.40
N PHE A 122 -11.09 -22.03 5.07
CA PHE A 122 -12.06 -21.36 5.94
C PHE A 122 -12.94 -20.40 5.12
N MET A 123 -14.15 -20.83 4.77
CA MET A 123 -15.08 -20.02 3.96
C MET A 123 -15.52 -18.73 4.66
N ASP A 124 -15.58 -18.74 5.99
CA ASP A 124 -15.86 -17.54 6.79
C ASP A 124 -14.75 -16.50 6.67
N VAL A 125 -13.47 -16.92 6.65
CA VAL A 125 -12.32 -16.01 6.45
C VAL A 125 -12.41 -15.34 5.09
N LEU A 126 -12.73 -16.10 4.03
CA LEU A 126 -12.88 -15.55 2.69
C LEU A 126 -14.02 -14.52 2.62
N THR A 127 -15.18 -14.85 3.18
CA THR A 127 -16.37 -13.98 3.10
C THR A 127 -16.24 -12.72 3.96
N GLN A 128 -15.60 -12.81 5.13
CA GLN A 128 -15.39 -11.65 6.02
C GLN A 128 -14.35 -10.68 5.46
N SER A 129 -13.31 -11.18 4.80
CA SER A 129 -12.20 -10.37 4.30
C SER A 129 -12.49 -9.71 2.96
N LEU A 130 -13.35 -10.30 2.12
CA LEU A 130 -13.57 -9.85 0.75
C LEU A 130 -14.17 -8.43 0.66
N GLY A 131 -15.15 -8.12 1.50
CA GLY A 131 -15.79 -6.80 1.52
C GLY A 131 -14.79 -5.68 1.86
N PRO A 132 -14.07 -5.78 2.99
CA PRO A 132 -12.99 -4.87 3.34
C PRO A 132 -11.90 -4.75 2.27
N ILE A 133 -11.45 -5.86 1.67
CA ILE A 133 -10.45 -5.84 0.58
C ILE A 133 -10.93 -5.00 -0.61
N VAL A 134 -12.12 -5.30 -1.12
CA VAL A 134 -12.69 -4.61 -2.29
C VAL A 134 -12.96 -3.14 -1.95
N GLY A 135 -13.42 -2.84 -0.73
CA GLY A 135 -13.69 -1.49 -0.27
C GLY A 135 -12.44 -0.61 -0.19
N HIS A 136 -11.37 -1.10 0.44
CA HIS A 136 -10.11 -0.36 0.53
C HIS A 136 -9.39 -0.30 -0.82
N GLY A 137 -9.46 -1.35 -1.64
CA GLY A 137 -8.97 -1.35 -3.03
C GLY A 137 -9.66 -0.30 -3.89
N PHE A 138 -10.98 -0.12 -3.73
CA PHE A 138 -11.73 0.96 -4.37
C PHE A 138 -11.23 2.35 -3.94
N ILE A 139 -11.09 2.59 -2.63
CA ILE A 139 -10.64 3.88 -2.10
C ILE A 139 -9.24 4.20 -2.65
N THR A 140 -8.35 3.22 -2.62
CA THR A 140 -6.98 3.36 -3.12
C THR A 140 -6.96 3.73 -4.59
N THR A 141 -7.59 2.93 -5.45
CA THR A 141 -7.61 3.19 -6.89
C THR A 141 -8.31 4.50 -7.24
N PHE A 142 -9.40 4.85 -6.53
CA PHE A 142 -10.07 6.14 -6.67
C PHE A 142 -9.13 7.32 -6.36
N CYS A 143 -8.41 7.26 -5.23
CA CYS A 143 -7.47 8.30 -4.83
C CYS A 143 -6.31 8.44 -5.82
N LEU A 144 -5.75 7.32 -6.29
CA LEU A 144 -4.56 7.32 -7.16
C LEU A 144 -4.86 7.78 -8.58
N VAL A 145 -6.02 7.38 -9.12
CA VAL A 145 -6.51 7.93 -10.39
C VAL A 145 -6.90 9.41 -10.21
N GLY A 146 -7.47 9.79 -9.06
CA GLY A 146 -7.74 11.19 -8.71
C GLY A 146 -6.48 12.06 -8.69
N VAL A 147 -5.43 11.60 -8.02
CA VAL A 147 -4.11 12.25 -8.00
C VAL A 147 -3.54 12.36 -9.42
N SER A 148 -3.62 11.28 -10.20
CA SER A 148 -3.18 11.25 -11.60
C SER A 148 -3.96 12.24 -12.48
N TYR A 149 -5.26 12.39 -12.24
CA TYR A 149 -6.10 13.36 -12.93
C TYR A 149 -5.70 14.79 -12.56
N LEU A 150 -5.49 15.09 -11.27
CA LEU A 150 -5.04 16.42 -10.81
C LEU A 150 -3.70 16.85 -11.43
N MET A 151 -2.82 15.91 -11.78
CA MET A 151 -1.55 16.19 -12.46
C MET A 151 -1.72 16.63 -13.92
N ILE A 152 -2.77 16.19 -14.61
CA ILE A 152 -2.98 16.47 -16.03
C ILE A 152 -3.91 17.66 -16.28
N ILE A 153 -4.61 18.14 -15.26
CA ILE A 153 -5.45 19.33 -15.39
C ILE A 153 -4.56 20.52 -15.73
N PRO A 154 -4.83 21.27 -16.82
CA PRO A 154 -4.08 22.46 -17.16
C PRO A 154 -4.48 23.61 -16.23
N ILE A 155 -3.68 23.83 -15.18
CA ILE A 155 -3.83 24.97 -14.29
C ILE A 155 -3.04 26.13 -14.90
N ASN A 156 -3.70 27.25 -15.17
CA ASN A 156 -3.12 28.40 -15.87
C ASN A 156 -2.49 28.06 -17.25
N GLY A 157 -3.05 27.07 -17.94
CA GLY A 157 -2.64 26.68 -19.30
C GLY A 157 -1.49 25.68 -19.37
N THR A 158 -0.94 25.25 -18.23
CA THR A 158 0.11 24.22 -18.16
C THR A 158 -0.29 23.08 -17.23
N ALA A 159 -0.24 21.85 -17.71
CA ALA A 159 -0.39 20.67 -16.86
C ALA A 159 0.89 20.45 -16.02
N LEU A 160 0.76 19.87 -14.84
CA LEU A 160 1.91 19.49 -14.00
C LEU A 160 2.70 18.34 -14.66
N HIS A 161 2.02 17.47 -15.41
CA HIS A 161 2.64 16.43 -16.19
C HIS A 161 1.99 16.25 -17.57
N VAL A 162 2.79 15.89 -18.56
CA VAL A 162 2.36 15.61 -19.95
C VAL A 162 2.01 14.13 -20.22
N PHE A 163 2.03 13.30 -19.18
CA PHE A 163 1.82 11.86 -19.35
C PHE A 163 0.32 11.53 -19.35
N PRO A 164 -0.11 10.54 -20.15
CA PRO A 164 -1.51 10.16 -20.18
C PRO A 164 -1.95 9.59 -18.83
N LEU A 165 -3.21 9.85 -18.46
CA LEU A 165 -3.79 9.47 -17.17
C LEU A 165 -3.57 7.98 -16.80
N PRO A 166 -3.76 7.00 -17.71
CA PRO A 166 -3.53 5.60 -17.37
C PRO A 166 -2.07 5.31 -17.00
N MET A 167 -1.11 5.97 -17.64
CA MET A 167 0.32 5.77 -17.35
C MET A 167 0.71 6.38 -16.01
N LEU A 168 0.19 7.56 -15.69
CA LEU A 168 0.37 8.16 -14.36
C LEU A 168 -0.24 7.28 -13.27
N ALA A 169 -1.43 6.72 -13.51
CA ALA A 169 -2.09 5.82 -12.56
C ALA A 169 -1.26 4.55 -12.32
N VAL A 170 -0.65 3.96 -13.35
CA VAL A 170 0.28 2.83 -13.20
C VAL A 170 1.50 3.24 -12.36
N LEU A 171 2.17 4.34 -12.70
CA LEU A 171 3.39 4.78 -12.03
C LEU A 171 3.17 5.08 -10.55
N TRP A 172 2.08 5.77 -10.23
CA TRP A 172 1.72 6.07 -8.85
C TRP A 172 1.19 4.85 -8.09
N GLY A 173 0.52 3.92 -8.78
CA GLY A 173 0.14 2.63 -8.20
C GLY A 173 1.37 1.79 -7.79
N ILE A 174 2.39 1.72 -8.66
CA ILE A 174 3.67 1.06 -8.34
C ILE A 174 4.36 1.75 -7.17
N THR A 175 4.45 3.08 -7.21
CA THR A 175 5.06 3.87 -6.13
C THR A 175 4.36 3.63 -4.80
N LEU A 176 3.03 3.62 -4.79
CA LEU A 176 2.27 3.37 -3.59
C LEU A 176 2.53 1.97 -3.02
N GLY A 177 2.39 0.92 -3.85
CA GLY A 177 2.63 -0.45 -3.40
C GLY A 177 4.07 -0.70 -2.95
N ALA A 178 5.04 0.11 -3.39
CA ALA A 178 6.40 0.06 -2.86
C ALA A 178 6.52 0.71 -1.48
N ILE A 179 5.74 1.78 -1.23
CA ILE A 179 5.72 2.49 0.05
C ILE A 179 4.96 1.69 1.10
N GLY A 180 3.81 1.07 0.77
CA GLY A 180 3.11 0.11 1.64
C GLY A 180 4.06 -0.98 2.14
N SER A 181 4.72 -1.68 1.21
CA SER A 181 5.78 -2.68 1.47
C SER A 181 7.03 -2.18 2.19
N SER A 182 7.15 -0.90 2.50
CA SER A 182 8.32 -0.33 3.18
C SER A 182 7.97 0.41 4.47
N THR A 183 6.68 0.56 4.80
CA THR A 183 6.25 1.43 5.91
C THR A 183 5.32 0.70 6.89
N GLY A 184 4.00 0.92 6.83
CA GLY A 184 3.04 0.46 7.83
C GLY A 184 2.94 -1.05 7.96
N ASP A 185 2.76 -1.75 6.85
CA ASP A 185 2.64 -3.22 6.81
C ASP A 185 3.85 -3.92 7.44
N VAL A 186 5.07 -3.48 7.09
CA VAL A 186 6.32 -4.10 7.56
C VAL A 186 6.48 -3.94 9.07
N HIS A 187 6.03 -2.82 9.62
CA HIS A 187 6.31 -2.47 11.02
C HIS A 187 5.15 -2.83 11.95
N TYR A 188 3.91 -2.84 11.50
CA TYR A 188 2.76 -3.11 12.37
C TYR A 188 2.02 -4.39 12.00
N GLY A 189 1.99 -4.76 10.71
CA GLY A 189 1.49 -6.06 10.26
C GLY A 189 2.36 -7.20 10.78
N ALA A 190 3.67 -7.08 10.60
CA ALA A 190 4.67 -7.99 11.16
C ALA A 190 4.52 -8.17 12.67
N GLU A 191 4.43 -7.06 13.39
CA GLU A 191 4.34 -7.05 14.86
C GLU A 191 3.04 -7.68 15.36
N SER A 192 2.00 -7.70 14.52
CA SER A 192 0.81 -8.47 14.82
C SER A 192 1.06 -9.96 14.56
N GLU A 193 1.59 -10.35 13.41
CA GLU A 193 1.72 -11.77 13.05
C GLU A 193 2.79 -12.53 13.85
N TYR A 194 3.83 -11.84 14.30
CA TYR A 194 5.03 -12.41 14.91
C TYR A 194 5.20 -12.08 16.40
N GLN A 195 4.10 -11.78 17.12
CA GLN A 195 4.07 -11.34 18.53
C GLN A 195 4.83 -12.20 19.57
N LYS A 196 5.25 -13.41 19.21
CA LYS A 196 6.06 -14.27 20.09
C LYS A 196 7.56 -13.95 20.05
N PHE A 197 7.98 -13.16 19.08
CA PHE A 197 9.33 -12.65 18.94
C PHE A 197 9.41 -11.22 19.48
N ASP A 198 10.62 -10.77 19.78
CA ASP A 198 10.84 -9.44 20.33
C ASP A 198 10.48 -8.35 19.33
N PHE A 199 9.76 -7.35 19.81
CA PHE A 199 9.31 -6.21 19.03
C PHE A 199 10.49 -5.47 18.41
N GLY A 200 10.39 -5.16 17.11
CA GLY A 200 11.39 -4.37 16.37
C GLY A 200 12.61 -5.16 15.89
N GLY A 201 12.67 -6.48 16.12
CA GLY A 201 13.76 -7.33 15.62
C GLY A 201 13.72 -7.60 14.12
N GLY A 202 12.62 -7.23 13.44
CA GLY A 202 12.33 -7.66 12.09
C GLY A 202 11.99 -9.16 12.02
N THR A 203 11.68 -9.67 10.84
CA THR A 203 11.37 -11.08 10.63
C THR A 203 12.51 -11.78 9.86
N PRO A 204 13.49 -12.39 10.55
CA PRO A 204 14.50 -13.22 9.91
C PRO A 204 13.88 -14.28 9.00
N VAL A 205 14.60 -14.65 7.94
CA VAL A 205 14.14 -15.68 6.99
C VAL A 205 13.85 -17.01 7.69
N ALA A 206 14.64 -17.34 8.72
CA ALA A 206 14.49 -18.58 9.49
C ALA A 206 13.15 -18.69 10.23
N ILE A 207 12.50 -17.56 10.56
CA ILE A 207 11.22 -17.54 11.29
C ILE A 207 10.03 -17.26 10.37
N GLN A 208 10.22 -17.14 9.06
CA GLN A 208 9.11 -16.88 8.14
C GLN A 208 8.08 -18.03 8.18
N GLY A 209 6.81 -17.66 8.33
CA GLY A 209 5.72 -18.63 8.51
C GLY A 209 5.56 -19.12 9.95
N ASP A 210 6.47 -18.80 10.86
CA ASP A 210 6.35 -19.12 12.28
C ASP A 210 5.42 -18.11 13.00
N ILE A 211 4.18 -18.01 12.52
CA ILE A 211 3.21 -16.98 12.92
C ILE A 211 2.40 -17.35 14.18
N VAL A 212 1.87 -16.34 14.84
CA VAL A 212 0.92 -16.49 15.94
C VAL A 212 -0.48 -16.76 15.38
N THR A 213 -1.02 -17.95 15.65
CA THR A 213 -2.35 -18.37 15.18
C THR A 213 -3.47 -18.16 16.20
N LYS A 214 -3.14 -17.73 17.42
CA LYS A 214 -4.08 -17.53 18.53
C LYS A 214 -4.06 -16.08 19.01
N ALA A 215 -5.24 -15.50 19.18
CA ALA A 215 -5.49 -14.21 19.79
C ALA A 215 -6.13 -14.40 21.19
N PRO A 216 -6.23 -13.35 22.03
CA PRO A 216 -6.77 -13.46 23.39
C PRO A 216 -8.18 -14.07 23.48
N VAL A 217 -8.99 -13.94 22.43
CA VAL A 217 -10.39 -14.38 22.38
C VAL A 217 -10.65 -15.51 21.37
N GLY A 218 -9.63 -16.08 20.74
CA GLY A 218 -9.82 -17.17 19.77
C GLY A 218 -8.69 -17.38 18.78
N ALA A 219 -9.03 -17.94 17.62
CA ALA A 219 -8.09 -18.06 16.50
C ALA A 219 -7.90 -16.69 15.85
N LYS A 220 -6.65 -16.32 15.63
CA LYS A 220 -6.27 -15.06 14.99
C LYS A 220 -6.58 -15.12 13.49
N ASN A 221 -7.07 -14.01 12.93
CA ASN A 221 -7.32 -13.87 11.50
C ASN A 221 -6.77 -12.53 10.95
N SER A 222 -6.88 -12.33 9.63
CA SER A 222 -6.39 -11.09 8.99
C SER A 222 -7.17 -9.83 9.42
N MET A 223 -8.41 -9.98 9.91
CA MET A 223 -9.18 -8.85 10.45
C MET A 223 -8.61 -8.34 11.77
N ASP A 224 -7.95 -9.20 12.55
CA ASP A 224 -7.24 -8.79 13.76
C ASP A 224 -5.97 -7.99 13.42
N VAL A 225 -5.28 -8.36 12.34
CA VAL A 225 -4.09 -7.65 11.84
C VAL A 225 -4.46 -6.24 11.39
N VAL A 226 -5.45 -6.11 10.50
CA VAL A 226 -5.87 -4.78 10.02
C VAL A 226 -6.44 -3.90 11.13
N ASN A 227 -7.11 -4.44 12.14
CA ASN A 227 -7.61 -3.63 13.26
C ASN A 227 -6.48 -3.00 14.08
N PHE A 228 -5.34 -3.68 14.15
CA PHE A 228 -4.13 -3.12 14.74
C PHE A 228 -3.50 -2.07 13.82
N CYS A 229 -3.29 -2.40 12.55
CA CYS A 229 -2.66 -1.49 11.59
C CYS A 229 -3.49 -0.24 11.27
N ALA A 230 -4.82 -0.31 11.33
CA ALA A 230 -5.74 0.83 11.16
C ALA A 230 -5.46 1.98 12.12
N LYS A 231 -4.83 1.70 13.27
CA LYS A 231 -4.50 2.72 14.28
C LYS A 231 -3.12 3.34 14.06
N PHE A 232 -2.19 2.61 13.45
CA PHE A 232 -0.78 2.97 13.40
C PHE A 232 -0.17 2.79 12.01
N GLY A 233 -0.17 1.56 11.47
CA GLY A 233 0.36 1.22 10.14
C GLY A 233 -0.24 2.08 9.03
N GLY A 234 -1.56 1.99 8.84
CA GLY A 234 -2.24 2.69 7.75
C GLY A 234 -2.03 4.21 7.78
N PRO A 235 -2.23 4.89 8.92
CA PRO A 235 -1.92 6.31 9.04
C PRO A 235 -0.46 6.67 8.71
N LEU A 236 0.51 5.82 9.06
CA LEU A 236 1.93 6.05 8.75
C LEU A 236 2.23 5.87 7.26
N THR A 237 1.71 4.82 6.62
CA THR A 237 1.84 4.59 5.18
C THR A 237 1.20 5.74 4.40
N GLY A 238 -0.02 6.13 4.79
CA GLY A 238 -0.70 7.29 4.22
C GLY A 238 0.11 8.58 4.38
N LEU A 239 0.63 8.85 5.58
CA LEU A 239 1.44 10.05 5.80
C LEU A 239 2.71 10.03 4.93
N CYS A 240 3.41 8.90 4.88
CA CYS A 240 4.62 8.74 4.08
C CYS A 240 4.32 9.01 2.60
N PHE A 241 3.32 8.32 2.04
CA PHE A 241 2.96 8.48 0.63
C PHE A 241 2.47 9.89 0.30
N GLY A 242 1.64 10.48 1.16
CA GLY A 242 1.17 11.86 1.01
C GLY A 242 2.31 12.88 1.01
N LEU A 243 3.30 12.71 1.89
CA LEU A 243 4.49 13.57 1.92
C LEU A 243 5.35 13.38 0.67
N VAL A 244 5.52 12.16 0.17
CA VAL A 244 6.23 11.88 -1.09
C VAL A 244 5.56 12.61 -2.25
N VAL A 245 4.24 12.47 -2.40
CA VAL A 245 3.48 13.16 -3.44
C VAL A 245 3.60 14.68 -3.26
N PHE A 246 3.37 15.19 -2.05
CA PHE A 246 3.42 16.63 -1.78
C PHE A 246 4.80 17.22 -2.11
N PHE A 247 5.89 16.66 -1.57
CA PHE A 247 7.23 17.19 -1.78
C PHE A 247 7.71 17.06 -3.23
N SER A 248 7.20 16.09 -3.99
CA SER A 248 7.53 15.91 -5.42
C SER A 248 7.04 17.06 -6.30
N PHE A 249 5.95 17.73 -5.93
CA PHE A 249 5.40 18.87 -6.69
C PHE A 249 5.62 20.21 -5.99
N TRP A 250 5.61 20.24 -4.66
CA TRP A 250 5.80 21.46 -3.89
C TRP A 250 7.13 22.14 -4.19
N ASN A 251 8.21 21.37 -4.30
CA ASN A 251 9.54 21.89 -4.56
C ASN A 251 9.62 22.63 -5.91
N THR A 252 9.04 22.06 -6.97
CA THR A 252 9.05 22.64 -8.32
C THR A 252 8.07 23.81 -8.44
N VAL A 253 6.94 23.77 -7.74
CA VAL A 253 5.96 24.86 -7.71
C VAL A 253 6.47 26.09 -6.95
N VAL A 254 7.19 25.89 -5.84
CA VAL A 254 7.69 27.01 -5.00
C VAL A 254 9.00 27.58 -5.51
N PHE A 255 9.94 26.72 -5.92
CA PHE A 255 11.31 27.13 -6.26
C PHE A 255 11.60 27.10 -7.77
N GLY A 256 10.60 26.79 -8.60
CA GLY A 256 10.78 26.55 -10.03
C GLY A 256 11.53 25.26 -10.32
N ILE A 257 11.78 24.96 -11.59
CA ILE A 257 12.42 23.69 -12.00
C ILE A 257 13.83 23.56 -11.40
N TYR A 258 14.70 24.54 -11.64
CA TYR A 258 16.10 24.47 -11.19
C TYR A 258 16.24 24.57 -9.67
N GLY A 259 15.48 25.48 -9.03
CA GLY A 259 15.49 25.58 -7.56
C GLY A 259 14.86 24.36 -6.89
N GLY A 260 13.81 23.79 -7.48
CA GLY A 260 13.14 22.59 -7.01
C GLY A 260 14.04 21.36 -7.03
N ILE A 261 14.89 21.21 -8.06
CA ILE A 261 15.91 20.14 -8.11
C ILE A 261 16.91 20.29 -6.96
N VAL A 262 17.43 21.51 -6.74
CA VAL A 262 18.39 21.76 -5.64
C VAL A 262 17.76 21.48 -4.28
N VAL A 263 16.55 21.98 -4.03
CA VAL A 263 15.82 21.73 -2.78
C VAL A 263 15.50 20.25 -2.62
N GLY A 264 15.13 19.55 -3.69
CA GLY A 264 14.90 18.11 -3.69
C GLY A 264 16.14 17.32 -3.28
N ILE A 265 17.32 17.66 -3.84
CA ILE A 265 18.59 17.04 -3.46
C ILE A 265 18.90 17.29 -1.98
N ILE A 266 18.68 18.51 -1.49
CA ILE A 266 18.88 18.84 -0.07
C ILE A 266 17.98 17.99 0.84
N ILE A 267 16.70 17.84 0.49
CA ILE A 267 15.75 17.02 1.25
C ILE A 267 16.22 15.57 1.29
N VAL A 268 16.62 14.99 0.15
CA VAL A 268 17.10 13.60 0.08
C VAL A 268 18.35 13.42 0.95
N ILE A 269 19.33 14.33 0.88
CA ILE A 269 20.54 14.26 1.71
C ILE A 269 20.18 14.34 3.21
N LEU A 270 19.27 15.23 3.59
CA LEU A 270 18.83 15.35 4.98
C LEU A 270 18.14 14.06 5.47
N LEU A 271 17.30 13.44 4.64
CA LEU A 271 16.63 12.18 4.98
C LEU A 271 17.64 11.02 5.13
N ILE A 272 18.66 10.95 4.27
CA ILE A 272 19.73 9.95 4.41
C ILE A 272 20.49 10.14 5.72
N ILE A 273 20.87 11.37 6.06
CA ILE A 273 21.56 11.68 7.32
C ILE A 273 20.69 11.34 8.52
N LEU A 274 19.40 11.69 8.48
CA LEU A 274 18.45 11.35 9.55
C LEU A 274 18.31 9.84 9.71
N ASN A 275 18.21 9.10 8.61
CA ASN A 275 18.11 7.64 8.64
C ASN A 275 19.36 7.00 9.27
N ASP A 276 20.57 7.40 8.83
CA ASP A 276 21.83 6.93 9.40
C ASP A 276 21.92 7.21 10.91
N ARG A 277 21.54 8.41 11.34
CA ARG A 277 21.55 8.78 12.76
C ARG A 277 20.54 7.98 13.58
N LEU A 278 19.37 7.70 13.02
CA LEU A 278 18.33 6.92 13.68
C LEU A 278 18.74 5.46 13.78
N GLU A 279 19.32 4.90 12.72
CA GLU A 279 19.86 3.54 12.70
C GLU A 279 21.00 3.36 13.72
N VAL A 280 21.98 4.28 13.73
CA VAL A 280 23.09 4.26 14.70
C VAL A 280 22.55 4.40 16.12
N PHE A 281 21.57 5.27 16.35
CA PHE A 281 20.93 5.39 17.65
C PHE A 281 20.24 4.09 18.07
N ALA A 282 19.46 3.46 17.19
CA ALA A 282 18.76 2.21 17.46
C ALA A 282 19.75 1.09 17.81
N ARG A 283 20.82 0.92 17.02
CA ARG A 283 21.88 -0.08 17.27
C ARG A 283 22.57 0.14 18.61
N ASN A 284 22.83 1.40 18.98
CA ASN A 284 23.49 1.72 20.25
C ASN A 284 22.56 1.54 21.46
N ALA A 285 21.26 1.77 21.30
CA ALA A 285 20.29 1.71 22.39
C ALA A 285 19.76 0.29 22.65
N TYR A 286 19.53 -0.48 21.58
CA TYR A 286 18.88 -1.79 21.64
C TYR A 286 19.83 -2.97 21.37
N GLY A 287 21.08 -2.70 20.97
CA GLY A 287 22.08 -3.71 20.64
C GLY A 287 22.17 -3.97 19.12
N PRO A 288 23.26 -4.62 18.67
CA PRO A 288 23.37 -5.07 17.28
C PRO A 288 22.33 -6.15 16.97
N TYR A 289 22.02 -6.35 15.69
CA TYR A 289 21.36 -7.58 15.23
C TYR A 289 22.16 -8.78 15.74
N GLU A 290 21.50 -9.82 16.25
CA GLU A 290 22.19 -11.05 16.66
C GLU A 290 23.06 -11.54 15.50
N GLU A 291 24.38 -11.54 15.71
CA GLU A 291 25.32 -12.21 14.82
C GLU A 291 25.14 -13.72 15.05
N GLU A 292 24.72 -14.45 14.02
CA GLU A 292 24.56 -15.92 14.04
C GLU A 292 25.82 -16.65 14.56
#